data_AF-A0A8H7SD63-F1
#
_entry.id   AF-A0A8H7SD63-F1
#
_cell.length_a   1.000
_cell.length_b   1.000
_cell.length_c   1.000
_cell.angle_alpha   90.00
_cell.angle_beta   90.00
_cell.angle_gamma   90.00
#
_symmetry.space_group_name_H-M   'P 1'
#
loop_
_entity.id
_entity.type
_entity.pdbx_description
1 polymer ?
#
loop_
_entity_poly.entity_id
_entity_poly.type
_entity_poly.pdbx_seq_one_letter_code
_entity_poly.pdbx_strand_id
1 'polypeptide(L)'
;MSNSNSNLMIAPLSSSGGTQQQQQQQQGQPTQQQQQQQSASAIVFDDGQGDDEDEESKSPSQPNKNKHAGRRKIKIEYITDKTRRHITFSKRKAGIMKKAYELSTLTGTQVLLLVVSETGLVYTFTTPKLQPLVTKPEGKNLIQACLNAQDSPAEQQSSPYI
;
A
#
# COMPACT_ATOMS: atom_id res chain seq x y z
N MET A 1 -25.49 -35.01 -38.96
CA MET A 1 -25.67 -33.54 -38.91
C MET A 1 -24.32 -32.94 -38.61
N SER A 2 -23.76 -32.26 -39.61
CA SER A 2 -22.49 -31.56 -39.56
C SER A 2 -22.47 -30.48 -38.49
N ASN A 3 -21.34 -30.30 -37.80
CA ASN A 3 -20.51 -29.13 -38.05
C ASN A 3 -19.13 -29.29 -37.41
N SER A 4 -18.16 -29.47 -38.29
CA SER A 4 -16.75 -29.15 -38.10
C SER A 4 -16.57 -27.64 -38.01
N ASN A 5 -15.65 -27.14 -37.17
CA ASN A 5 -14.34 -26.67 -37.64
C ASN A 5 -13.59 -25.87 -36.58
N SER A 6 -12.37 -26.35 -36.35
CA SER A 6 -11.16 -25.66 -35.93
C SER A 6 -10.92 -24.33 -36.63
N ASN A 7 -10.26 -23.40 -35.92
CA ASN A 7 -9.22 -22.61 -36.58
C ASN A 7 -8.13 -22.13 -35.59
N LEU A 8 -6.97 -22.80 -35.66
CA LEU A 8 -5.67 -22.31 -35.22
C LEU A 8 -4.94 -21.89 -36.51
N MET A 9 -4.58 -20.62 -36.65
CA MET A 9 -3.71 -20.17 -37.74
C MET A 9 -2.61 -19.26 -37.21
N ILE A 10 -1.39 -19.70 -37.50
CA ILE A 10 -0.09 -19.04 -37.29
C ILE A 10 0.42 -18.58 -38.67
N ALA A 11 1.25 -17.52 -38.63
CA ALA A 11 2.24 -17.04 -39.62
C ALA A 11 1.77 -15.91 -40.57
N PRO A 12 2.71 -15.12 -41.19
CA PRO A 12 4.18 -15.17 -41.09
C PRO A 12 4.88 -13.82 -40.77
N LEU A 13 6.17 -13.92 -40.41
CA LEU A 13 7.17 -12.86 -40.43
C LEU A 13 7.74 -12.71 -41.84
N SER A 14 7.92 -11.47 -42.32
CA SER A 14 8.58 -11.15 -43.60
C SER A 14 9.77 -10.19 -43.41
N SER A 15 10.96 -10.77 -43.49
CA SER A 15 12.22 -10.41 -44.16
C SER A 15 12.51 -8.99 -44.72
N SER A 16 13.74 -8.52 -44.40
CA SER A 16 14.85 -8.02 -45.27
C SER A 16 14.99 -6.57 -45.80
N GLY A 17 16.23 -6.04 -45.64
CA GLY A 17 16.91 -5.01 -46.45
C GLY A 17 16.93 -3.60 -45.83
N GLY A 18 18.02 -2.82 -45.71
CA GLY A 18 19.38 -2.84 -46.28
C GLY A 18 20.22 -1.66 -45.72
N THR A 19 21.51 -1.69 -46.03
CA THR A 19 22.67 -0.85 -45.63
C THR A 19 22.70 0.61 -46.13
N GLN A 20 23.29 1.55 -45.37
CA GLN A 20 24.51 2.34 -45.73
C GLN A 20 24.82 3.54 -44.80
N GLN A 21 26.12 3.83 -44.69
CA GLN A 21 26.79 4.92 -43.96
C GLN A 21 26.53 6.30 -44.57
N GLN A 22 26.52 7.37 -43.75
CA GLN A 22 27.28 8.59 -44.09
C GLN A 22 27.63 9.42 -42.84
N GLN A 23 28.89 9.85 -42.82
CA GLN A 23 29.53 10.75 -41.87
C GLN A 23 29.42 12.18 -42.42
N GLN A 24 29.03 13.17 -41.59
CA GLN A 24 29.44 14.56 -41.80
C GLN A 24 29.34 15.40 -40.52
N GLN A 25 30.44 16.09 -40.21
CA GLN A 25 30.56 17.18 -39.23
C GLN A 25 30.05 18.48 -39.86
N GLN A 26 29.36 19.32 -39.08
CA GLN A 26 29.70 20.74 -38.92
C GLN A 26 28.87 21.42 -37.81
N GLN A 27 29.51 22.45 -37.23
CA GLN A 27 29.17 23.23 -36.05
C GLN A 27 27.99 24.21 -36.29
N GLY A 28 27.26 24.58 -35.21
CA GLY A 28 26.46 25.82 -35.21
C GLY A 28 25.32 25.94 -34.19
N GLN A 29 25.67 26.18 -32.91
CA GLN A 29 24.94 26.99 -31.90
C GLN A 29 23.54 26.59 -31.35
N PRO A 30 23.18 27.08 -30.13
CA PRO A 30 22.43 26.32 -29.14
C PRO A 30 20.91 26.57 -29.16
N THR A 31 20.13 25.49 -29.03
CA THR A 31 18.69 25.56 -28.78
C THR A 31 18.43 25.27 -27.29
N GLN A 32 17.84 26.24 -26.59
CA GLN A 32 17.44 26.14 -25.20
C GLN A 32 16.43 25.00 -25.01
N GLN A 33 16.80 23.98 -24.25
CA GLN A 33 15.85 23.00 -23.74
C GLN A 33 15.25 23.51 -22.43
N GLN A 34 13.92 23.49 -22.45
CA GLN A 34 12.97 23.77 -21.41
C GLN A 34 13.27 22.97 -20.14
N GLN A 35 13.74 23.66 -19.10
CA GLN A 35 13.88 23.08 -17.77
C GLN A 35 12.53 23.18 -17.06
N GLN A 36 11.76 22.09 -17.08
CA GLN A 36 10.59 21.91 -16.24
C GLN A 36 11.07 21.48 -14.84
N GLN A 37 11.31 22.45 -13.96
CA GLN A 37 11.69 22.20 -12.58
C GLN A 37 10.48 22.41 -11.65
N GLN A 38 9.91 21.27 -11.27
CA GLN A 38 9.47 20.89 -9.92
C GLN A 38 8.84 22.01 -9.07
N SER A 39 7.51 21.95 -8.96
CA SER A 39 6.72 22.56 -7.91
C SER A 39 7.13 22.01 -6.54
N ALA A 40 8.03 22.72 -5.84
CA ALA A 40 8.17 22.61 -4.39
C ALA A 40 7.11 23.51 -3.75
N SER A 41 6.12 22.89 -3.10
CA SER A 41 5.15 23.62 -2.26
C SER A 41 5.91 24.23 -1.08
N ALA A 42 5.98 25.57 -1.05
CA ALA A 42 6.50 26.32 0.08
C ALA A 42 5.60 26.06 1.31
N ILE A 43 6.21 25.56 2.38
CA ILE A 43 5.59 25.50 3.71
C ILE A 43 5.81 26.87 4.33
N VAL A 44 4.75 27.67 4.42
CA VAL A 44 4.72 28.90 5.20
C VAL A 44 4.57 28.53 6.67
N PHE A 45 5.54 28.95 7.49
CA PHE A 45 5.45 28.91 8.95
C PHE A 45 4.85 30.25 9.40
N ASP A 46 3.65 30.19 9.97
CA ASP A 46 2.93 31.31 10.59
C ASP A 46 3.36 31.37 12.06
N ASP A 47 4.12 32.39 12.40
CA ASP A 47 4.58 32.69 13.77
C ASP A 47 3.68 33.81 14.32
N GLY A 48 2.55 33.40 14.89
CA GLY A 48 1.58 34.29 15.53
C GLY A 48 1.91 34.49 17.00
N GLN A 49 2.68 35.54 17.30
CA GLN A 49 2.92 36.10 18.63
C GLN A 49 1.62 36.74 19.17
N GLY A 50 1.25 36.41 20.40
CA GLY A 50 0.15 37.05 21.14
C GLY A 50 0.52 38.45 21.66
N ASP A 51 -0.49 39.27 21.96
CA ASP A 51 -0.87 39.58 23.35
C ASP A 51 -2.04 40.60 23.41
N ASP A 52 -2.91 40.37 24.39
CA ASP A 52 -3.83 41.25 25.13
C ASP A 52 -4.97 42.04 24.44
N GLU A 53 -6.21 41.74 24.86
CA GLU A 53 -7.07 42.69 25.60
C GLU A 53 -8.35 41.98 26.12
N ASP A 54 -8.54 42.04 27.45
CA ASP A 54 -9.67 41.55 28.22
C ASP A 54 -10.97 42.32 27.94
N GLU A 55 -12.11 41.64 27.79
CA GLU A 55 -13.42 42.21 28.15
C GLU A 55 -14.41 41.11 28.56
N GLU A 56 -15.08 41.36 29.68
CA GLU A 56 -15.84 40.42 30.50
C GLU A 56 -17.31 40.38 30.05
N SER A 57 -17.81 39.21 29.64
CA SER A 57 -19.25 38.96 29.69
C SER A 57 -19.58 37.51 30.05
N LYS A 58 -20.12 37.35 31.25
CA LYS A 58 -20.55 36.09 31.88
C LYS A 58 -21.94 35.68 31.36
N SER A 59 -22.04 34.53 30.68
CA SER A 59 -23.31 33.81 30.41
C SER A 59 -23.05 32.35 29.97
N PRO A 60 -24.03 31.43 30.12
CA PRO A 60 -23.85 30.17 30.85
C PRO A 60 -23.07 29.07 30.09
N SER A 61 -22.17 28.45 30.85
CA SER A 61 -21.41 27.22 30.58
C SER A 61 -22.17 26.16 29.77
N GLN A 62 -21.95 26.15 28.46
CA GLN A 62 -22.08 24.92 27.67
C GLN A 62 -20.84 24.05 27.94
N PRO A 63 -20.98 22.80 28.39
CA PRO A 63 -19.83 21.94 28.58
C PRO A 63 -19.26 21.60 27.20
N ASN A 64 -18.05 22.10 26.92
CA ASN A 64 -17.20 21.69 25.82
C ASN A 64 -16.96 20.17 25.88
N LYS A 65 -17.84 19.39 25.23
CA LYS A 65 -17.78 17.92 25.17
C LYS A 65 -16.93 17.43 23.99
N ASN A 66 -15.75 18.00 23.79
CA ASN A 66 -14.77 17.45 22.85
C ASN A 66 -13.54 16.89 23.57
N LYS A 67 -13.78 16.15 24.66
CA LYS A 67 -12.74 15.26 25.21
C LYS A 67 -12.71 14.00 24.36
N HIS A 68 -11.74 13.93 23.45
CA HIS A 68 -11.40 12.69 22.76
C HIS A 68 -11.13 11.63 23.83
N ALA A 69 -12.01 10.64 23.93
CA ALA A 69 -11.77 9.51 24.81
C ALA A 69 -10.45 8.86 24.38
N GLY A 70 -9.48 8.80 25.29
CA GLY A 70 -8.18 8.19 25.03
C GLY A 70 -8.28 6.71 24.61
N ARG A 71 -7.14 6.08 24.33
CA ARG A 71 -7.10 4.67 23.92
C ARG A 71 -7.78 3.78 24.97
N ARG A 72 -8.92 3.18 24.59
CA ARG A 72 -9.65 2.22 25.45
C ARG A 72 -9.15 0.79 25.21
N LYS A 73 -9.10 -0.02 26.29
CA LYS A 73 -8.83 -1.46 26.20
C LYS A 73 -10.01 -2.17 25.53
N ILE A 74 -9.72 -3.15 24.68
CA ILE A 74 -10.71 -4.03 24.03
C ILE A 74 -10.31 -5.50 24.25
N LYS A 75 -11.28 -6.42 24.17
CA LYS A 75 -11.02 -7.86 24.19
C LYS A 75 -10.31 -8.30 22.90
N ILE A 76 -9.48 -9.35 22.97
CA ILE A 76 -8.84 -9.98 21.81
C ILE A 76 -9.76 -11.09 21.31
N GLU A 77 -10.82 -10.68 20.63
CA GLU A 77 -11.83 -11.54 20.00
C GLU A 77 -12.27 -10.91 18.68
N TYR A 78 -13.02 -11.64 17.85
CA TYR A 78 -13.55 -11.09 16.60
C TYR A 78 -14.46 -9.90 16.88
N ILE A 79 -14.18 -8.74 16.26
CA ILE A 79 -14.99 -7.54 16.44
C ILE A 79 -16.23 -7.66 15.56
N THR A 80 -17.40 -7.96 16.14
CA THR A 80 -18.65 -8.16 15.38
C THR A 80 -19.09 -6.91 14.62
N ASP A 81 -18.93 -5.74 15.22
CA ASP A 81 -19.31 -4.46 14.61
C ASP A 81 -18.39 -4.13 13.42
N LYS A 82 -18.97 -4.12 12.22
CA LYS A 82 -18.26 -3.95 10.94
C LYS A 82 -17.47 -2.63 10.88
N THR A 83 -18.08 -1.53 11.31
CA THR A 83 -17.44 -0.20 11.28
C THR A 83 -16.24 -0.14 12.20
N ARG A 84 -16.39 -0.59 13.46
CA ARG A 84 -15.29 -0.68 14.43
C ARG A 84 -14.21 -1.64 13.97
N ARG A 85 -14.58 -2.77 13.36
CA ARG A 85 -13.64 -3.75 12.81
C ARG A 85 -12.82 -3.15 11.67
N HIS A 86 -13.45 -2.46 10.72
CA HIS A 86 -12.74 -1.78 9.62
C HIS A 86 -11.77 -0.71 10.13
N ILE A 87 -12.20 0.13 11.07
CA ILE A 87 -11.32 1.16 11.67
C ILE A 87 -10.14 0.49 12.39
N THR A 88 -10.41 -0.57 13.15
CA THR A 88 -9.39 -1.30 13.89
C THR A 88 -8.40 -1.99 12.95
N PHE A 89 -8.90 -2.65 11.89
CA PHE A 89 -8.07 -3.25 10.86
C PHE A 89 -7.12 -2.21 10.25
N SER A 90 -7.64 -1.07 9.80
CA SER A 90 -6.82 -0.01 9.20
C SER A 90 -5.74 0.50 10.16
N LYS A 91 -6.09 0.77 11.42
CA LYS A 91 -5.12 1.25 12.43
C LYS A 91 -4.09 0.19 12.80
N ARG A 92 -4.51 -1.05 13.04
CA ARG A 92 -3.59 -2.15 13.42
C ARG A 92 -2.69 -2.55 12.27
N LYS A 93 -3.22 -2.66 11.05
CA LYS A 93 -2.45 -2.91 9.83
C LYS A 93 -1.34 -1.87 9.67
N ALA A 94 -1.65 -0.57 9.80
CA ALA A 94 -0.65 0.48 9.73
C ALA A 94 0.42 0.33 10.84
N GLY A 95 -0.02 0.10 12.09
CA GLY A 95 0.89 -0.07 13.22
C GLY A 95 1.84 -1.26 13.09
N ILE A 96 1.33 -2.43 12.70
CA ILE A 96 2.15 -3.64 12.55
C ILE A 96 3.09 -3.55 11.33
N MET A 97 2.65 -2.93 10.24
CA MET A 97 3.52 -2.65 9.09
C MET A 97 4.69 -1.74 9.49
N LYS A 98 4.43 -0.68 10.26
CA LYS A 98 5.48 0.20 10.80
C LYS A 98 6.45 -0.58 11.70
N LYS A 99 5.94 -1.47 12.55
CA LYS A 99 6.79 -2.30 13.42
C LYS A 99 7.65 -3.30 12.64
N ALA A 100 7.12 -3.91 11.59
CA ALA A 100 7.90 -4.79 10.72
C ALA A 100 9.05 -4.04 10.03
N TYR A 101 8.78 -2.82 9.55
CA TYR A 101 9.81 -1.93 9.00
C TYR A 101 10.88 -1.56 10.05
N GLU A 102 10.48 -1.06 11.22
CA GLU A 102 11.38 -0.71 12.31
C GLU A 102 12.26 -1.90 12.70
N LEU A 103 11.68 -3.09 12.87
CA LEU A 103 12.41 -4.31 13.23
C LEU A 103 13.47 -4.66 12.18
N SER A 104 13.08 -4.73 10.91
CA SER A 104 14.02 -5.06 9.82
C SER A 104 15.15 -4.04 9.71
N THR A 105 14.85 -2.76 9.95
CA THR A 105 15.83 -1.67 9.84
C THR A 105 16.81 -1.68 11.01
N LEU A 106 16.30 -1.84 12.24
CA LEU A 106 17.12 -1.82 13.45
C LEU A 106 18.03 -3.04 13.58
N THR A 107 17.61 -4.20 13.05
CA THR A 107 18.30 -5.48 13.27
C THR A 107 18.93 -6.05 12.01
N GLY A 108 18.63 -5.51 10.83
CA GLY A 108 19.07 -6.06 9.55
C GLY A 108 18.48 -7.45 9.23
N THR A 109 17.42 -7.86 9.93
CA THR A 109 16.79 -9.17 9.75
C THR A 109 15.88 -9.19 8.52
N GLN A 110 15.74 -10.36 7.90
CA GLN A 110 14.77 -10.55 6.82
C GLN A 110 13.38 -10.77 7.42
N VAL A 111 12.44 -9.92 7.04
CA VAL A 111 11.05 -9.97 7.51
C VAL A 111 10.10 -10.04 6.31
N LEU A 112 9.05 -10.86 6.44
CA LEU A 112 7.88 -10.92 5.56
C LEU A 112 6.62 -10.82 6.43
N LEU A 113 5.73 -9.91 6.07
CA LEU A 113 4.42 -9.74 6.68
C LEU A 113 3.38 -9.66 5.57
N LEU A 114 2.32 -10.45 5.67
CA LEU A 114 1.20 -10.49 4.75
C LEU A 114 -0.10 -10.34 5.54
N VAL A 115 -0.96 -9.42 5.11
CA VAL A 115 -2.26 -9.15 5.73
C VAL A 115 -3.33 -9.09 4.64
N VAL A 116 -4.37 -9.90 4.73
CA VAL A 116 -5.50 -9.89 3.78
C VAL A 116 -6.70 -9.22 4.42
N SER A 117 -7.36 -8.29 3.71
CA SER A 117 -8.61 -7.69 4.18
C SER A 117 -9.81 -8.61 3.93
N GLU A 118 -10.94 -8.31 4.57
CA GLU A 118 -12.23 -8.96 4.27
C GLU A 118 -12.65 -8.78 2.79
N THR A 119 -12.10 -7.78 2.09
CA THR A 119 -12.34 -7.55 0.66
C THR A 119 -11.37 -8.31 -0.25
N GLY A 120 -10.50 -9.15 0.30
CA GLY A 120 -9.50 -9.92 -0.45
C GLY A 120 -8.26 -9.12 -0.88
N LEU A 121 -8.09 -7.88 -0.41
CA LEU A 121 -6.89 -7.10 -0.73
C LEU A 121 -5.72 -7.56 0.12
N VAL A 122 -4.62 -7.89 -0.54
CA VAL A 122 -3.38 -8.34 0.10
C VAL A 122 -2.45 -7.15 0.32
N TYR A 123 -2.15 -6.86 1.57
CA TYR A 123 -1.15 -5.87 1.98
C TYR A 123 0.11 -6.59 2.43
N THR A 124 1.27 -6.16 1.95
CA THR A 124 2.54 -6.82 2.26
C THR A 124 3.59 -5.81 2.72
N PHE A 125 4.43 -6.28 3.64
CA PHE A 125 5.74 -5.71 3.90
C PHE A 125 6.76 -6.83 3.73
N THR A 126 7.82 -6.56 2.98
CA THR A 126 8.84 -7.57 2.70
C THR A 126 10.20 -6.90 2.55
N THR A 127 11.21 -7.60 3.03
CA THR A 127 12.61 -7.23 2.86
C THR A 127 13.15 -7.75 1.51
N PRO A 128 14.24 -7.17 0.94
CA PRO A 128 14.65 -7.44 -0.44
C PRO A 128 14.83 -8.92 -0.79
N LYS A 129 15.38 -9.74 0.12
CA LYS A 129 15.57 -11.18 -0.12
C LYS A 129 14.26 -11.97 -0.18
N LEU A 130 13.22 -11.50 0.51
CA LEU A 130 11.90 -12.15 0.57
C LEU A 130 10.90 -11.53 -0.42
N GLN A 131 11.26 -10.44 -1.08
CA GLN A 131 10.42 -9.77 -2.08
C GLN A 131 9.96 -10.70 -3.22
N PRO A 132 10.78 -11.64 -3.73
CA PRO A 132 10.35 -12.58 -4.76
C PRO A 132 9.11 -13.40 -4.40
N LEU A 133 8.85 -13.68 -3.12
CA LEU A 133 7.69 -14.45 -2.68
C LEU A 133 6.35 -13.76 -2.98
N VAL A 134 6.34 -12.44 -3.08
CA VAL A 134 5.12 -11.65 -3.33
C VAL A 134 5.12 -11.00 -4.72
N THR A 135 6.27 -10.93 -5.40
CA THR A 135 6.38 -10.32 -6.74
C THR A 135 6.41 -11.34 -7.86
N LYS A 136 7.10 -12.49 -7.70
CA LYS A 136 7.21 -13.51 -8.75
C LYS A 136 5.91 -14.31 -8.89
N PRO A 137 5.58 -14.81 -10.09
CA PRO A 137 4.39 -15.62 -10.33
C PRO A 137 4.30 -16.85 -9.43
N GLU A 138 5.41 -17.56 -9.23
CA GLU A 138 5.48 -18.76 -8.38
C GLU A 138 4.98 -18.49 -6.96
N GLY A 139 5.48 -17.42 -6.33
CA GLY A 139 5.08 -17.03 -4.98
C GLY A 139 3.64 -16.51 -4.91
N LYS A 140 3.23 -15.71 -5.90
CA LYS A 140 1.83 -15.23 -6.00
C LYS A 140 0.83 -16.37 -6.14
N ASN A 141 1.15 -17.37 -6.98
CA ASN A 141 0.29 -18.53 -7.18
C ASN A 141 0.16 -19.35 -5.89
N LEU A 142 1.25 -19.52 -5.14
CA LEU A 142 1.22 -20.18 -3.85
C LEU A 142 0.32 -19.44 -2.84
N ILE A 143 0.50 -18.11 -2.73
CA ILE A 143 -0.33 -17.28 -1.84
C ILE A 143 -1.80 -17.40 -2.25
N GLN A 144 -2.11 -17.31 -3.54
CA GLN A 144 -3.47 -17.42 -4.05
C GLN A 144 -4.08 -18.80 -3.81
N ALA A 145 -3.31 -19.88 -3.99
CA ALA A 145 -3.77 -21.23 -3.71
C ALA A 145 -4.15 -21.40 -2.23
N CYS A 146 -3.34 -20.85 -1.31
CA CYS A 146 -3.64 -20.88 0.12
C CYS A 146 -4.90 -20.08 0.48
N LEU A 147 -5.10 -18.90 -0.13
CA LEU A 147 -6.26 -18.05 0.15
C LEU A 147 -7.58 -18.58 -0.43
N ASN A 148 -7.51 -19.44 -1.44
CA ASN A 148 -8.68 -20.06 -2.08
C ASN A 148 -9.00 -21.45 -1.51
N ALA A 149 -8.15 -21.99 -0.64
CA ALA A 149 -8.43 -23.25 0.02
C ALA A 149 -9.74 -23.11 0.81
N GLN A 150 -10.68 -24.03 0.59
CA GLN A 150 -11.95 -24.02 1.30
C GLN A 150 -11.69 -24.33 2.78
N ASP A 151 -12.07 -23.42 3.67
CA ASP A 151 -12.10 -23.68 5.10
C ASP A 151 -13.11 -24.80 5.37
N SER A 152 -12.63 -26.04 5.54
CA SER A 152 -13.48 -27.12 6.02
C SER A 152 -13.86 -26.78 7.46
N PRO A 153 -15.15 -26.64 7.82
CA PRO A 153 -15.60 -26.16 9.13
C PRO A 153 -15.40 -27.16 10.28
N ALA A 154 -14.38 -28.03 10.24
CA ALA A 154 -14.20 -29.16 11.16
C ALA A 154 -13.27 -28.90 12.36
N GLU A 155 -12.62 -27.72 12.50
CA GLU A 155 -11.68 -27.45 13.60
C GLU A 155 -12.02 -26.19 14.42
N GLN A 156 -13.29 -26.00 14.74
CA GLN A 156 -13.71 -25.06 15.78
C GLN A 156 -13.78 -25.75 17.15
N GLN A 157 -12.63 -26.16 17.70
CA GLN A 157 -12.45 -26.25 19.15
C GLN A 157 -10.98 -26.44 19.55
N SER A 158 -10.56 -25.57 20.48
CA SER A 158 -9.29 -25.55 21.24
C SER A 158 -8.04 -24.98 20.54
N SER A 159 -7.76 -23.70 20.80
CA SER A 159 -6.50 -23.36 21.47
C SER A 159 -6.57 -21.95 22.10
N PRO A 160 -6.31 -21.80 23.41
CA PRO A 160 -6.13 -20.51 24.05
C PRO A 160 -4.63 -20.18 24.14
N TYR A 161 -4.11 -19.39 23.20
CA TYR A 161 -2.86 -18.62 23.29
C TYR A 161 -3.04 -17.43 22.31
N ILE A 162 -2.87 -16.15 22.64
CA ILE A 162 -2.10 -15.41 23.65
C ILE A 162 -2.97 -14.25 24.20
#